data_AF-A0A9D4JR62-F1
#
_entry.id   AF-A0A9D4JR62-F1
#
_cell.length_a   1.000
_cell.length_b   1.000
_cell.length_c   1.000
_cell.angle_alpha   90.00
_cell.angle_beta   90.00
_cell.angle_gamma   90.00
#
_symmetry.space_group_name_H-M   'P 1'
#
loop_
_entity.id
_entity.type
_entity.pdbx_description
1 polymer ?
#
loop_
_entity_poly.entity_id
_entity_poly.type
_entity_poly.pdbx_seq_one_letter_code
_entity_poly.pdbx_strand_id
1 'polypeptide(L)'
;MLEKKTLQEMKDTLTKLQASLKSDVDKCSTLRNELKQLGDAIQDISDKSMQELSLIASIKCQDKIQQFEKYPNLNFVQLTSSITFQPNNEIVQYLSKLSGLGRIDHHAQTLTVQANPKEVIRFNRKFEYDVRLKGVSNEKYGSITDICILPNGQVLVVDQLNKNVKLLNQQYQLVSHCSVSDQPDCMCQIAPSEVGVTFGSDVQFIKVNNSQLVTDRNLQFPHRCIGIAFHQGDLFVTSRTALYNYSLCGKLVSIVHEDESGGLACYNNVGLIFINKNCIMKNCKLIEEDIYNSKKLNVFQYNT
;
A
#
# COMPACT_ATOMS: atom_id res chain seq x y z
N MET A 1 -23.04 76.69 6.22
CA MET A 1 -21.82 76.34 7.00
C MET A 1 -21.65 74.82 7.13
N LEU A 2 -22.74 74.08 7.42
CA LEU A 2 -22.75 72.61 7.50
C LEU A 2 -22.21 71.93 6.23
N GLU A 3 -22.69 72.34 5.05
CA GLU A 3 -22.33 71.74 3.76
C GLU A 3 -20.82 71.83 3.44
N LYS A 4 -20.18 72.96 3.75
CA LYS A 4 -18.72 73.11 3.60
C LYS A 4 -17.94 72.19 4.53
N LYS A 5 -18.44 71.97 5.76
CA LYS A 5 -17.85 71.06 6.74
C LYS A 5 -17.98 69.60 6.27
N THR A 6 -19.17 69.20 5.80
CA THR A 6 -19.41 67.86 5.25
C THR A 6 -18.55 67.59 4.02
N LEU A 7 -18.41 68.56 3.11
CA LEU A 7 -17.52 68.45 1.95
C LEU A 7 -16.05 68.27 2.35
N GLN A 8 -15.61 68.96 3.41
CA GLN A 8 -14.25 68.80 3.91
C GLN A 8 -14.04 67.41 4.54
N GLU A 9 -14.97 66.94 5.37
CA GLU A 9 -14.92 65.60 5.98
C GLU A 9 -14.93 64.48 4.92
N MET A 10 -15.71 64.64 3.85
CA MET A 10 -15.71 63.71 2.72
C MET A 10 -14.36 63.70 1.99
N LYS A 11 -13.75 64.87 1.76
CA LYS A 11 -12.41 64.96 1.14
C LYS A 11 -11.36 64.30 2.02
N ASP A 12 -11.37 64.57 3.32
CA ASP A 12 -10.42 63.98 4.27
C ASP A 12 -10.56 62.45 4.32
N THR A 13 -11.80 61.95 4.29
CA THR A 13 -12.08 60.50 4.25
C THR A 13 -11.60 59.87 2.94
N LEU A 14 -11.84 60.54 1.81
CA LEU A 14 -11.36 60.09 0.51
C LEU A 14 -9.82 59.99 0.47
N THR A 15 -9.13 61.01 0.99
CA THR A 15 -7.66 61.00 1.06
C THR A 15 -7.14 59.88 1.96
N LYS A 16 -7.78 59.62 3.11
CA LYS A 16 -7.43 58.49 3.99
C LYS A 16 -7.63 57.14 3.31
N LEU A 17 -8.74 56.96 2.59
CA LEU A 17 -9.01 55.72 1.84
C LEU A 17 -8.01 55.51 0.71
N GLN A 18 -7.67 56.56 -0.03
CA GLN A 18 -6.64 56.49 -1.08
C GLN A 18 -5.27 56.11 -0.51
N ALA A 19 -4.88 56.68 0.63
CA ALA A 19 -3.64 56.33 1.31
C ALA A 19 -3.64 54.88 1.81
N SER A 20 -4.76 54.41 2.38
CA SER A 20 -4.92 53.01 2.82
C SER A 20 -4.84 52.04 1.64
N LEU A 21 -5.56 52.33 0.55
CA LEU A 21 -5.57 51.48 -0.65
C LEU A 21 -4.18 51.40 -1.27
N LYS A 22 -3.44 52.52 -1.34
CA LYS A 22 -2.06 52.53 -1.82
C LYS A 22 -1.16 51.66 -0.95
N SER A 23 -1.27 51.78 0.37
CA SER A 23 -0.52 50.93 1.30
C SER A 23 -0.81 49.44 1.11
N ASP A 24 -2.07 49.06 0.85
CA ASP A 24 -2.44 47.67 0.64
C ASP A 24 -1.97 47.13 -0.72
N VAL A 25 -1.98 47.95 -1.78
CA VAL A 25 -1.36 47.62 -3.06
C VAL A 25 0.13 47.37 -2.90
N ASP A 26 0.83 48.21 -2.15
CA ASP A 26 2.26 48.06 -1.87
C ASP A 26 2.52 46.75 -1.10
N LYS A 27 1.74 46.43 -0.06
CA LYS A 27 1.83 45.15 0.67
C LYS A 27 1.61 43.94 -0.23
N CYS A 28 0.59 43.98 -1.09
CA CYS A 28 0.31 42.91 -2.05
C CYS A 28 1.46 42.72 -3.04
N SER A 29 2.12 43.81 -3.46
CA SER A 29 3.29 43.72 -4.33
C SER A 29 4.49 43.07 -3.63
N THR A 30 4.71 43.39 -2.34
CA THR A 30 5.74 42.76 -1.51
C THR A 30 5.48 41.27 -1.35
N LEU A 31 4.26 40.89 -0.96
CA LEU A 31 3.86 39.48 -0.82
C LEU A 31 4.02 38.69 -2.12
N ARG A 32 3.68 39.31 -3.27
CA ARG A 32 3.87 38.68 -4.59
C ARG A 32 5.36 38.43 -4.88
N ASN A 33 6.23 39.35 -4.51
CA ASN A 33 7.68 39.18 -4.69
C ASN A 33 8.25 38.12 -3.75
N GLU A 34 7.80 38.07 -2.50
CA GLU A 34 8.18 37.02 -1.53
C GLU A 34 7.72 35.64 -1.99
N LEU A 35 6.48 35.51 -2.48
CA LEU A 35 5.97 34.26 -3.06
C LEU A 35 6.73 33.84 -4.31
N LYS A 36 7.16 34.81 -5.14
CA LYS A 36 7.99 34.52 -6.30
C LYS A 36 9.39 34.04 -5.87
N GLN A 37 10.03 34.72 -4.92
CA GLN A 37 11.32 34.29 -4.37
C GLN A 37 11.23 32.91 -3.71
N LEU A 38 10.14 32.62 -3.01
CA LEU A 38 9.88 31.31 -2.45
C LEU A 38 9.65 30.25 -3.53
N GLY A 39 8.93 30.60 -4.60
CA GLY A 39 8.74 29.74 -5.77
C GLY A 39 10.07 29.43 -6.47
N ASP A 40 10.90 30.44 -6.71
CA ASP A 40 12.23 30.30 -7.31
C ASP A 40 13.15 29.46 -6.39
N ALA A 41 13.10 29.66 -5.06
CA ALA A 41 13.84 28.85 -4.10
C ALA A 41 13.34 27.39 -4.05
N ILE A 42 12.03 27.16 -4.13
CA ILE A 42 11.46 25.80 -4.22
C ILE A 42 11.89 25.11 -5.52
N GLN A 43 11.92 25.86 -6.63
CA GLN A 43 12.38 25.38 -7.93
C GLN A 43 13.86 24.97 -7.87
N ASP A 44 14.72 25.78 -7.24
CA ASP A 44 16.15 25.48 -7.04
C ASP A 44 16.38 24.33 -6.03
N ILE A 45 15.50 24.15 -5.06
CA ILE A 45 15.53 23.06 -4.07
C ILE A 45 15.03 21.72 -4.66
N SER A 46 14.30 21.76 -5.78
CA SER A 46 13.59 20.61 -6.36
C SER A 46 14.48 19.51 -6.91
N ASP A 47 15.79 19.73 -7.06
CA ASP A 47 16.71 18.72 -7.56
C ASP A 47 17.41 17.88 -6.46
N LYS A 48 17.38 18.28 -5.17
CA LYS A 48 18.05 17.49 -4.11
C LYS A 48 17.52 17.60 -2.67
N SER A 49 16.87 18.70 -2.26
CA SER A 49 16.74 19.01 -0.82
C SER A 49 15.31 18.98 -0.24
N MET A 50 14.27 18.78 -1.05
CA MET A 50 12.89 18.63 -0.51
C MET A 50 12.71 17.35 0.33
N GLN A 51 13.52 16.32 0.04
CA GLN A 51 13.53 15.02 0.73
C GLN A 51 14.27 15.07 2.07
N GLU A 52 15.31 15.90 2.17
CA GLU A 52 16.01 16.13 3.45
C GLU A 52 15.11 16.93 4.39
N LEU A 53 14.35 17.89 3.88
CA LEU A 53 13.41 18.66 4.69
C LEU A 53 12.19 17.84 5.13
N SER A 54 11.65 16.95 4.29
CA SER A 54 10.55 16.05 4.70
C SER A 54 11.01 15.00 5.72
N LEU A 55 12.24 14.49 5.58
CA LEU A 55 12.86 13.58 6.56
C LEU A 55 13.19 14.30 7.88
N ILE A 56 13.73 15.53 7.83
CA ILE A 56 13.98 16.33 9.03
C ILE A 56 12.65 16.71 9.70
N ALA A 57 11.61 17.02 8.93
CA ALA A 57 10.28 17.31 9.46
C ALA A 57 9.63 16.07 10.08
N SER A 58 9.74 14.89 9.46
CA SER A 58 9.19 13.64 10.00
C SER A 58 9.94 13.20 11.26
N ILE A 59 11.28 13.27 11.28
CA ILE A 59 12.09 12.98 12.47
C ILE A 59 11.74 13.96 13.61
N LYS A 60 11.63 15.27 13.32
CA LYS A 60 11.23 16.26 14.34
C LYS A 60 9.80 16.09 14.81
N CYS A 61 8.87 15.69 13.94
CA CYS A 61 7.50 15.35 14.33
C CYS A 61 7.47 14.11 15.20
N GLN A 62 8.25 13.08 14.89
CA GLN A 62 8.28 11.83 15.65
C GLN A 62 8.94 12.02 17.03
N ASP A 63 10.01 12.81 17.11
CA ASP A 63 10.61 13.23 18.39
C ASP A 63 9.62 14.05 19.22
N LYS A 64 8.86 14.95 18.59
CA LYS A 64 7.82 15.74 19.27
C LYS A 64 6.68 14.83 19.75
N ILE A 65 6.20 13.89 18.94
CA ILE A 65 5.15 12.92 19.31
C ILE A 65 5.61 12.08 20.51
N GLN A 66 6.84 11.55 20.49
CA GLN A 66 7.40 10.80 21.62
C GLN A 66 7.64 11.66 22.87
N GLN A 67 7.94 12.95 22.70
CA GLN A 67 7.99 13.89 23.81
C GLN A 67 6.59 14.22 24.36
N PHE A 68 5.56 14.25 23.51
CA PHE A 68 4.17 14.49 23.89
C PHE A 68 3.52 13.28 24.58
N GLU A 69 3.87 12.05 24.19
CA GLU A 69 3.45 10.82 24.86
C GLU A 69 3.94 10.73 26.32
N LYS A 70 4.93 11.54 26.71
CA LYS A 70 5.42 11.66 28.09
C LYS A 70 4.56 12.58 28.97
N TYR A 71 3.54 13.26 28.42
CA TYR A 71 2.67 14.17 29.17
C TYR A 71 1.20 13.72 29.09
N PRO A 72 0.76 12.78 29.95
CA PRO A 72 -0.56 12.13 29.85
C PRO A 72 -1.78 13.03 30.15
N ASN A 73 -1.60 14.32 30.43
CA ASN A 73 -2.66 15.20 30.93
C ASN A 73 -3.03 16.37 29.98
N LEU A 74 -2.57 16.37 28.73
CA LEU A 74 -2.98 17.38 27.74
C LEU A 74 -4.26 16.97 27.03
N ASN A 75 -5.41 17.38 27.57
CA ASN A 75 -6.72 17.27 26.93
C ASN A 75 -6.81 18.19 25.72
N PHE A 76 -6.56 17.66 24.53
CA PHE A 76 -6.97 18.29 23.28
C PHE A 76 -8.40 17.84 22.93
N VAL A 77 -9.25 18.80 22.55
CA VAL A 77 -10.51 18.50 21.86
C VAL A 77 -10.13 17.97 20.48
N GLN A 78 -9.97 16.66 20.42
CA GLN A 78 -9.64 15.91 19.22
C GLN A 78 -10.91 15.86 18.36
N LEU A 79 -10.91 16.50 17.20
CA LEU A 79 -11.88 16.18 16.15
C LEU A 79 -11.49 14.80 15.60
N THR A 80 -11.87 13.75 16.33
CA THR A 80 -11.78 12.36 15.88
C THR A 80 -12.89 12.12 14.87
N SER A 81 -12.67 12.44 13.60
CA SER A 81 -13.33 11.68 12.54
C SER A 81 -12.64 10.32 12.49
N SER A 82 -13.03 9.40 13.38
CA SER A 82 -12.63 8.01 13.27
C SER A 82 -13.36 7.43 12.05
N ILE A 83 -12.62 7.09 11.00
CA ILE A 83 -13.15 6.20 9.95
C ILE A 83 -13.21 4.82 10.58
N THR A 84 -14.33 4.52 11.24
CA THR A 84 -14.63 3.17 11.72
C THR A 84 -15.13 2.35 10.55
N PHE A 85 -14.25 1.50 10.00
CA PHE A 85 -14.68 0.44 9.10
C PHE A 85 -15.52 -0.55 9.91
N GLN A 86 -16.81 -0.64 9.59
CA GLN A 86 -17.67 -1.72 10.07
C GLN A 86 -17.63 -2.83 9.01
N PRO A 87 -17.10 -4.03 9.34
CA PRO A 87 -17.12 -5.15 8.41
C PRO A 87 -18.57 -5.44 8.00
N ASN A 88 -18.86 -5.33 6.70
CA ASN A 88 -20.16 -5.74 6.21
C ASN A 88 -20.17 -7.26 6.06
N ASN A 89 -20.77 -7.96 7.02
CA ASN A 89 -20.92 -9.43 6.98
C ASN A 89 -21.76 -9.91 5.80
N GLU A 90 -22.55 -9.02 5.17
CA GLU A 90 -23.27 -9.33 3.94
C GLU A 90 -22.33 -9.47 2.74
N ILE A 91 -21.06 -9.05 2.82
CA ILE A 91 -20.13 -9.15 1.69
C ILE A 91 -19.94 -10.62 1.26
N VAL A 92 -19.98 -11.56 2.20
CA VAL A 92 -19.94 -13.00 1.89
C VAL A 92 -21.19 -13.41 1.10
N GLN A 93 -22.36 -12.87 1.46
CA GLN A 93 -23.61 -13.09 0.72
C GLN A 93 -23.57 -12.43 -0.67
N TYR A 94 -22.99 -11.24 -0.80
CA TYR A 94 -22.83 -10.57 -2.09
C TYR A 94 -21.85 -11.30 -3.01
N LEU A 95 -20.72 -11.75 -2.47
CA LEU A 95 -19.73 -12.54 -3.21
C LEU A 95 -20.31 -13.87 -3.71
N SER A 96 -21.16 -14.52 -2.89
CA SER A 96 -21.88 -15.73 -3.32
C SER A 96 -22.88 -15.48 -4.48
N LYS A 97 -23.29 -14.23 -4.68
CA LYS A 97 -24.24 -13.80 -5.72
C LYS A 97 -23.54 -13.04 -6.87
N LEU A 98 -22.22 -13.16 -7.02
CA LEU A 98 -21.45 -12.48 -8.08
C LEU A 98 -22.00 -12.73 -9.50
N SER A 99 -22.66 -13.87 -9.73
CA SER A 99 -23.35 -14.17 -11.00
C SER A 99 -24.51 -13.20 -11.31
N GLY A 100 -25.09 -12.55 -10.31
CA GLY A 100 -26.19 -11.59 -10.44
C GLY A 100 -25.78 -10.10 -10.47
N LEU A 101 -24.51 -9.76 -10.19
CA LEU A 101 -24.01 -8.37 -10.21
C LEU A 101 -23.73 -7.85 -11.63
N GLY A 102 -24.05 -8.64 -12.65
CA GLY A 102 -23.84 -8.30 -14.05
C GLY A 102 -22.52 -8.87 -14.57
N ARG A 103 -22.50 -9.06 -15.90
CA ARG A 103 -21.33 -9.52 -16.65
C ARG A 103 -20.70 -8.29 -17.29
N ILE A 104 -19.42 -8.03 -17.01
CA ILE A 104 -18.65 -7.04 -17.77
C ILE A 104 -18.27 -7.71 -19.09
N ASP A 105 -19.11 -7.56 -20.10
CA ASP A 105 -18.75 -7.92 -21.45
C ASP A 105 -17.79 -6.86 -22.00
N HIS A 106 -16.53 -7.27 -22.21
CA HIS A 106 -15.57 -6.46 -22.95
C HIS A 106 -15.98 -6.44 -24.43
N HIS A 107 -16.89 -5.53 -24.79
CA HIS A 107 -16.90 -5.04 -26.16
C HIS A 107 -15.65 -4.19 -26.34
N ALA A 108 -14.68 -4.71 -27.08
CA ALA A 108 -13.54 -3.93 -27.56
C ALA A 108 -14.06 -2.85 -28.51
N GLN A 109 -14.57 -1.75 -27.96
CA GLN A 109 -14.69 -0.50 -28.68
C GLN A 109 -13.31 0.16 -28.63
N THR A 110 -12.68 0.25 -29.80
CA THR A 110 -11.50 1.09 -30.01
C THR A 110 -11.92 2.54 -29.86
N LEU A 111 -12.01 3.02 -28.63
CA LEU A 111 -12.19 4.43 -28.33
C LEU A 111 -10.82 5.10 -28.50
N THR A 112 -10.66 5.84 -29.59
CA THR A 112 -9.61 6.86 -29.74
C THR A 112 -9.92 8.00 -28.76
N VAL A 113 -9.66 7.77 -27.48
CA VAL A 113 -9.71 8.82 -26.46
C VAL A 113 -8.46 9.66 -26.64
N GLN A 114 -8.61 10.90 -27.11
CA GLN A 114 -7.62 11.95 -26.87
C GLN A 114 -7.59 12.24 -25.37
N ALA A 115 -6.86 11.42 -24.62
CA ALA A 115 -6.61 11.66 -23.22
C ALA A 115 -5.62 12.83 -23.11
N ASN A 116 -6.10 13.97 -22.61
CA ASN A 116 -5.21 14.94 -21.99
C ASN A 116 -4.50 14.22 -20.82
N PRO A 117 -3.16 14.09 -20.82
CA PRO A 117 -2.44 13.32 -19.81
C PRO A 117 -2.42 14.13 -18.50
N LYS A 118 -3.52 14.09 -17.75
CA LYS A 118 -3.53 14.50 -16.35
C LYS A 118 -2.87 13.38 -15.54
N GLU A 119 -1.70 13.72 -15.02
CA GLU A 119 -0.95 13.01 -13.97
C GLU A 119 -0.52 11.58 -14.31
N VAL A 120 0.53 11.48 -15.13
CA VAL A 120 1.38 10.29 -15.13
C VAL A 120 2.18 10.30 -13.83
N ILE A 121 1.81 9.45 -12.88
CA ILE A 121 2.64 9.17 -11.70
C ILE A 121 3.94 8.53 -12.21
N ARG A 122 5.02 9.31 -12.27
CA ARG A 122 6.36 8.81 -12.65
C ARG A 122 7.09 8.34 -11.40
N PHE A 123 7.49 7.08 -11.38
CA PHE A 123 8.40 6.54 -10.37
C PHE A 123 9.81 7.08 -10.64
N ASN A 124 10.26 8.03 -9.84
CA ASN A 124 11.55 8.69 -10.07
C ASN A 124 12.75 7.87 -9.53
N ARG A 125 12.51 6.82 -8.72
CA ARG A 125 13.58 5.97 -8.16
C ARG A 125 13.14 4.51 -8.07
N LYS A 126 13.93 3.62 -8.69
CA LYS A 126 13.85 2.16 -8.56
C LYS A 126 14.99 1.73 -7.64
N PHE A 127 14.66 1.21 -6.46
CA PHE A 127 15.66 0.61 -5.57
C PHE A 127 15.66 -0.91 -5.79
N GLU A 128 16.85 -1.45 -6.00
CA GLU A 128 17.08 -2.87 -6.28
C GLU A 128 17.85 -3.50 -5.12
N TYR A 129 17.19 -4.38 -4.36
CA TYR A 129 17.80 -5.07 -3.22
C TYR A 129 18.16 -6.51 -3.55
N ASP A 130 19.38 -6.91 -3.23
CA ASP A 130 19.85 -8.29 -3.41
C ASP A 130 19.28 -9.20 -2.33
N VAL A 131 18.35 -10.06 -2.73
CA VAL A 131 17.69 -11.03 -1.84
C VAL A 131 18.25 -12.45 -1.99
N ARG A 132 19.42 -12.63 -2.61
CA ARG A 132 20.02 -13.96 -2.82
C ARG A 132 20.55 -14.56 -1.51
N LEU A 133 20.40 -15.88 -1.36
CA LEU A 133 21.06 -16.63 -0.29
C LEU A 133 22.56 -16.74 -0.63
N LYS A 134 23.44 -16.21 0.20
CA LYS A 134 24.90 -16.37 0.01
C LYS A 134 25.31 -17.82 0.30
N GLY A 135 26.12 -18.41 -0.57
CA GLY A 135 26.72 -19.74 -0.35
C GLY A 135 25.82 -20.95 -0.67
N VAL A 136 24.57 -20.72 -1.08
CA VAL A 136 23.71 -21.76 -1.67
C VAL A 136 23.85 -21.62 -3.18
N SER A 137 23.97 -22.73 -3.92
CA SER A 137 24.04 -22.78 -5.39
C SER A 137 22.73 -22.37 -6.08
N ASN A 138 21.99 -21.43 -5.50
CA ASN A 138 20.83 -20.76 -6.07
C ASN A 138 21.33 -19.71 -7.09
N GLU A 139 22.07 -20.17 -8.09
CA GLU A 139 22.54 -19.37 -9.22
C GLU A 139 21.40 -19.00 -10.18
N LYS A 140 20.22 -19.61 -10.00
CA LYS A 140 19.04 -19.36 -10.81
C LYS A 140 18.28 -18.12 -10.33
N TYR A 141 17.72 -17.41 -11.29
CA TYR A 141 16.85 -16.25 -11.10
C TYR A 141 15.78 -16.57 -10.05
N GLY A 142 15.69 -15.74 -8.99
CA GLY A 142 14.57 -15.81 -8.07
C GLY A 142 13.30 -15.34 -8.79
N SER A 143 12.15 -15.92 -8.42
CA SER A 143 10.85 -15.44 -8.89
C SER A 143 10.08 -15.00 -7.66
N ILE A 144 10.01 -13.68 -7.44
CA ILE A 144 9.29 -13.15 -6.30
C ILE A 144 7.81 -13.06 -6.65
N THR A 145 6.99 -13.91 -6.04
CA THR A 145 5.55 -13.96 -6.34
C THR A 145 4.71 -13.18 -5.34
N ASP A 146 5.19 -13.02 -4.10
CA ASP A 146 4.45 -12.33 -3.05
C ASP A 146 5.35 -11.73 -1.95
N ILE A 147 4.83 -10.74 -1.23
CA ILE A 147 5.52 -9.99 -0.18
C ILE A 147 4.54 -9.71 0.97
N CYS A 148 5.00 -9.85 2.22
CA CYS A 148 4.24 -9.46 3.40
C CYS A 148 5.12 -8.61 4.32
N ILE A 149 4.60 -7.46 4.76
CA ILE A 149 5.26 -6.59 5.74
C ILE A 149 4.65 -6.87 7.11
N LEU A 150 5.48 -7.29 8.05
CA LEU A 150 5.07 -7.57 9.43
C LEU A 150 4.94 -6.27 10.24
N PRO A 151 4.17 -6.26 11.36
CA PRO A 151 3.96 -5.08 12.20
C PRO A 151 5.26 -4.48 12.78
N ASN A 152 6.31 -5.30 12.91
CA ASN A 152 7.63 -4.84 13.35
C ASN A 152 8.49 -4.25 12.22
N GLY A 153 7.94 -4.11 11.01
CA GLY A 153 8.61 -3.57 9.82
C GLY A 153 9.54 -4.55 9.10
N GLN A 154 9.63 -5.81 9.56
CA GLN A 154 10.32 -6.85 8.79
C GLN A 154 9.52 -7.23 7.55
N VAL A 155 10.22 -7.67 6.51
CA VAL A 155 9.61 -8.00 5.23
C VAL A 155 9.82 -9.48 4.94
N LEU A 156 8.73 -10.18 4.67
CA LEU A 156 8.74 -11.55 4.18
C LEU A 156 8.56 -11.56 2.66
N VAL A 157 9.31 -12.41 1.99
CA VAL A 157 9.29 -12.52 0.52
C VAL A 157 9.18 -13.98 0.12
N VAL A 158 8.23 -14.29 -0.77
CA VAL A 158 8.09 -15.61 -1.38
C VAL A 158 8.99 -15.69 -2.60
N ASP A 159 9.94 -16.62 -2.61
CA ASP A 159 10.82 -16.90 -3.76
C ASP A 159 10.45 -18.26 -4.36
N GLN A 160 9.57 -18.21 -5.37
CA GLN A 160 8.92 -19.36 -5.97
C GLN A 160 9.91 -20.35 -6.58
N LEU A 161 10.84 -19.85 -7.41
CA LEU A 161 11.80 -20.71 -8.12
C LEU A 161 12.83 -21.34 -7.18
N ASN A 162 13.15 -20.66 -6.07
CA ASN A 162 14.07 -21.19 -5.06
C ASN A 162 13.35 -21.92 -3.92
N LYS A 163 12.03 -22.14 -4.01
CA LYS A 163 11.21 -22.88 -3.05
C LYS A 163 11.43 -22.46 -1.61
N ASN A 164 11.44 -21.16 -1.33
CA ASN A 164 11.63 -20.67 0.03
C ASN A 164 10.90 -19.35 0.28
N VAL A 165 10.77 -19.06 1.57
CA VAL A 165 10.31 -17.80 2.11
C VAL A 165 11.50 -17.14 2.80
N LYS A 166 11.76 -15.88 2.49
CA LYS A 166 12.88 -15.10 3.01
C LYS A 166 12.39 -14.04 3.98
N LEU A 167 13.11 -13.84 5.06
CA LEU A 167 12.91 -12.76 6.02
C LEU A 167 13.99 -11.71 5.78
N LEU A 168 13.56 -10.48 5.57
CA LEU A 168 14.40 -9.30 5.45
C LEU A 168 14.18 -8.38 6.67
N ASN A 169 15.23 -7.71 7.13
CA ASN A 169 15.10 -6.64 8.12
C ASN A 169 14.55 -5.35 7.48
N GLN A 170 14.39 -4.30 8.29
CA GLN A 170 13.91 -2.98 7.84
C GLN A 170 14.85 -2.31 6.82
N GLN A 171 16.11 -2.76 6.74
CA GLN A 171 17.09 -2.32 5.75
C GLN A 171 17.13 -3.25 4.52
N TYR A 172 16.12 -4.11 4.35
CA TYR A 172 15.97 -5.10 3.28
C TYR A 172 17.13 -6.09 3.17
N GLN A 173 17.89 -6.29 4.26
CA GLN A 173 18.95 -7.29 4.31
C GLN A 173 18.35 -8.64 4.70
N LEU A 174 18.74 -9.68 4.00
CA LEU A 174 18.35 -11.06 4.30
C LEU A 174 18.82 -11.47 5.71
N VAL A 175 17.88 -11.88 6.55
CA VAL A 175 18.10 -12.30 7.95
C VAL A 175 17.96 -13.81 8.12
N SER A 176 16.91 -14.39 7.53
CA SER A 176 16.59 -15.81 7.64
C SER A 176 15.86 -16.28 6.38
N HIS A 177 15.79 -17.59 6.19
CA HIS A 177 14.93 -18.21 5.17
C HIS A 177 14.31 -19.49 5.72
N CYS A 178 13.21 -19.93 5.13
CA CYS A 178 12.56 -21.22 5.39
C CYS A 178 12.23 -21.87 4.06
N SER A 179 12.73 -23.09 3.86
CA SER A 179 12.43 -23.88 2.66
C SER A 179 11.01 -24.44 2.73
N VAL A 180 10.34 -24.43 1.59
CA VAL A 180 9.04 -25.06 1.40
C VAL A 180 9.18 -26.24 0.44
N SER A 181 8.29 -27.23 0.52
CA SER A 181 8.45 -28.49 -0.24
C SER A 181 8.23 -28.35 -1.75
N ASP A 182 7.46 -27.35 -2.18
CA ASP A 182 7.24 -27.05 -3.58
C ASP A 182 7.26 -25.55 -3.88
N GLN A 183 7.02 -25.15 -5.13
CA GLN A 183 6.99 -23.75 -5.56
C GLN A 183 5.89 -22.97 -4.83
N PRO A 184 6.23 -22.02 -3.94
CA PRO A 184 5.25 -21.22 -3.25
C PRO A 184 4.63 -20.16 -4.17
N ASP A 185 3.32 -19.98 -4.05
CA ASP A 185 2.53 -19.10 -4.92
C ASP A 185 2.23 -17.77 -4.20
N CYS A 186 1.46 -17.78 -3.10
CA CYS A 186 1.05 -16.59 -2.33
C CYS A 186 1.28 -16.74 -0.82
N MET A 187 1.22 -15.63 -0.11
CA MET A 187 1.38 -15.55 1.34
C MET A 187 0.39 -14.55 1.96
N CYS A 188 -0.12 -14.89 3.14
CA CYS A 188 -0.94 -13.97 3.93
C CYS A 188 -0.51 -13.97 5.40
N GLN A 189 -0.58 -12.81 6.04
CA GLN A 189 -0.42 -12.72 7.49
C GLN A 189 -1.60 -13.38 8.21
N ILE A 190 -1.31 -14.25 9.16
CA ILE A 190 -2.29 -14.94 10.02
C ILE A 190 -2.27 -14.35 11.43
N ALA A 191 -1.08 -14.02 11.93
CA ALA A 191 -0.87 -13.37 13.22
C ALA A 191 0.31 -12.38 13.13
N PRO A 192 0.56 -11.54 14.16
CA PRO A 192 1.65 -10.55 14.12
C PRO A 192 3.03 -11.10 13.72
N SER A 193 3.30 -12.36 14.06
CA SER A 193 4.56 -13.06 13.74
C SER A 193 4.33 -14.39 13.00
N GLU A 194 3.19 -14.58 12.33
CA GLU A 194 2.85 -15.80 11.62
C GLU A 194 2.24 -15.50 10.25
N VAL A 195 2.70 -16.23 9.24
CA VAL A 195 2.17 -16.19 7.87
C VAL A 195 1.77 -17.58 7.40
N GLY A 196 0.75 -17.64 6.55
CA GLY A 196 0.38 -18.83 5.79
C GLY A 196 0.87 -18.67 4.35
N VAL A 197 1.49 -19.72 3.81
CA VAL A 197 2.10 -19.72 2.47
C VAL A 197 1.53 -20.88 1.67
N THR A 198 0.98 -20.59 0.49
CA THR A 198 0.44 -21.62 -0.41
C THR A 198 1.55 -22.21 -1.28
N PHE A 199 1.51 -23.52 -1.46
CA PHE A 199 2.26 -24.22 -2.52
C PHE A 199 1.53 -25.51 -2.85
N GLY A 200 1.51 -25.92 -4.12
CA GLY A 200 0.86 -27.17 -4.52
C GLY A 200 -0.57 -27.26 -3.96
N SER A 201 -0.86 -28.28 -3.16
CA SER A 201 -2.17 -28.45 -2.48
C SER A 201 -2.11 -28.20 -0.98
N ASP A 202 -1.10 -27.45 -0.51
CA ASP A 202 -0.83 -27.24 0.90
C ASP A 202 -0.76 -25.76 1.25
N VAL A 203 -1.02 -25.47 2.53
CA VAL A 203 -0.68 -24.21 3.18
C VAL A 203 0.25 -24.50 4.35
N GLN A 204 1.45 -23.93 4.30
CA GLN A 204 2.43 -23.99 5.39
C GLN A 204 2.39 -22.72 6.21
N PHE A 205 2.24 -22.88 7.52
CA PHE A 205 2.28 -21.81 8.49
C PHE A 205 3.71 -21.64 8.98
N ILE A 206 4.25 -20.44 8.81
CA ILE A 206 5.62 -20.08 9.16
C ILE A 206 5.57 -18.98 10.22
N LYS A 207 6.25 -19.22 11.33
CA LYS A 207 6.41 -18.26 12.43
C LYS A 207 7.77 -17.57 12.34
N VAL A 208 7.78 -16.29 12.72
CA VAL A 208 9.00 -15.52 12.95
C VAL A 208 9.32 -15.54 14.44
N ASN A 209 10.33 -16.31 14.82
CA ASN A 209 10.78 -16.44 16.20
C ASN A 209 12.23 -15.96 16.30
N ASN A 210 12.49 -14.88 17.05
CA ASN A 210 13.84 -14.31 17.21
C ASN A 210 14.56 -14.08 15.87
N SER A 211 13.85 -13.49 14.89
CA SER A 211 14.34 -13.26 13.54
C SER A 211 14.73 -14.53 12.76
N GLN A 212 14.24 -15.69 13.17
CA GLN A 212 14.34 -16.95 12.44
C GLN A 212 12.96 -17.36 11.92
N LEU A 213 12.95 -17.94 10.72
CA LEU A 213 11.74 -18.53 10.14
C LEU A 213 11.65 -20.00 10.51
N VAL A 214 10.55 -20.37 11.17
CA VAL A 214 10.30 -21.74 11.62
C VAL A 214 8.93 -22.19 11.11
N THR A 215 8.89 -23.35 10.47
CA THR A 215 7.63 -24.02 10.12
C THR A 215 6.91 -24.43 11.40
N ASP A 216 5.66 -23.99 11.56
CA ASP A 216 4.82 -24.36 12.69
C ASP A 216 3.94 -25.57 12.37
N ARG A 217 3.19 -25.50 11.27
CA ARG A 217 2.24 -26.55 10.85
C ARG A 217 1.96 -26.46 9.35
N ASN A 218 1.45 -27.56 8.79
CA ASN A 218 0.99 -27.65 7.41
C ASN A 218 -0.47 -28.10 7.37
N LEU A 219 -1.24 -27.57 6.44
CA LEU A 219 -2.58 -28.02 6.11
C LEU A 219 -2.62 -28.48 4.66
N GLN A 220 -3.18 -29.65 4.42
CA GLN A 220 -3.36 -30.22 3.09
C GLN A 220 -4.81 -30.07 2.64
N PHE A 221 -4.99 -29.67 1.39
CA PHE A 221 -6.29 -29.43 0.77
C PHE A 221 -6.50 -30.37 -0.43
N PRO A 222 -7.77 -30.66 -0.81
CA PRO A 222 -8.07 -31.54 -1.93
C PRO A 222 -7.87 -30.88 -3.31
N HIS A 223 -7.39 -29.63 -3.35
CA HIS A 223 -7.20 -28.85 -4.56
C HIS A 223 -5.89 -28.06 -4.48
N ARG A 224 -5.41 -27.59 -5.65
CA ARG A 224 -4.23 -26.73 -5.73
C ARG A 224 -4.53 -25.37 -5.13
N CYS A 225 -3.75 -24.97 -4.15
CA CYS A 225 -3.79 -23.67 -3.47
C CYS A 225 -2.95 -22.66 -4.25
N ILE A 226 -3.58 -21.59 -4.72
CA ILE A 226 -2.93 -20.51 -5.48
C ILE A 226 -2.83 -19.26 -4.62
N GLY A 227 -3.99 -18.71 -4.22
CA GLY A 227 -4.08 -17.54 -3.35
C GLY A 227 -4.49 -17.90 -1.94
N ILE A 228 -4.17 -17.01 -1.00
CA ILE A 228 -4.53 -17.12 0.41
C ILE A 228 -4.88 -15.76 0.98
N ALA A 229 -5.92 -15.73 1.81
CA ALA A 229 -6.29 -14.58 2.62
C ALA A 229 -6.78 -15.07 3.99
N PHE A 230 -6.70 -14.21 5.00
CA PHE A 230 -7.11 -14.53 6.36
C PHE A 230 -7.96 -13.40 6.93
N HIS A 231 -9.13 -13.74 7.45
CA HIS A 231 -10.05 -12.76 8.02
C HIS A 231 -10.84 -13.38 9.15
N GLN A 232 -10.82 -12.74 10.32
CA GLN A 232 -11.65 -13.11 11.48
C GLN A 232 -11.58 -14.59 11.89
N GLY A 233 -10.41 -15.25 11.74
CA GLY A 233 -10.24 -16.66 12.12
C GLY A 233 -10.49 -17.66 10.99
N ASP A 234 -10.95 -17.19 9.84
CA ASP A 234 -11.20 -17.98 8.64
C ASP A 234 -10.09 -17.79 7.61
N LEU A 235 -9.78 -18.87 6.91
CA LEU A 235 -8.79 -18.98 5.86
C LEU A 235 -9.48 -19.08 4.49
N PHE A 236 -9.26 -18.08 3.67
CA PHE A 236 -9.78 -18.03 2.31
C PHE A 236 -8.69 -18.49 1.36
N VAL A 237 -8.92 -19.59 0.65
CA VAL A 237 -7.94 -20.20 -0.26
C VAL A 237 -8.53 -20.27 -1.65
N THR A 238 -7.82 -19.76 -2.65
CA THR A 238 -8.24 -19.92 -4.05
C THR A 238 -7.55 -21.09 -4.72
N SER A 239 -8.31 -21.77 -5.57
CA SER A 239 -7.80 -22.64 -6.62
C SER A 239 -7.92 -21.94 -7.98
N ARG A 240 -7.69 -22.66 -9.07
CA ARG A 240 -7.94 -22.15 -10.42
C ARG A 240 -9.40 -21.82 -10.68
N THR A 241 -10.32 -22.49 -10.01
CA THR A 241 -11.75 -22.48 -10.34
C THR A 241 -12.64 -22.08 -9.18
N ALA A 242 -12.12 -22.01 -7.95
CA ALA A 242 -12.96 -21.72 -6.80
C ALA A 242 -12.24 -20.93 -5.71
N LEU A 243 -13.04 -20.27 -4.89
CA LEU A 243 -12.66 -19.67 -3.62
C LEU A 243 -13.33 -20.46 -2.50
N TYR A 244 -12.51 -20.99 -1.61
CA TYR A 244 -12.94 -21.79 -0.48
C TYR A 244 -12.73 -21.01 0.82
N ASN A 245 -13.67 -21.14 1.76
CA ASN A 245 -13.49 -20.75 3.15
C ASN A 245 -13.19 -22.01 3.98
N TYR A 246 -12.03 -22.02 4.62
CA TYR A 246 -11.57 -23.05 5.54
C TYR A 246 -11.38 -22.47 6.94
N SER A 247 -11.63 -23.29 7.94
CA SER A 247 -11.16 -23.00 9.30
C SER A 247 -9.63 -23.12 9.39
N LEU A 248 -9.03 -22.54 10.44
CA LEU A 248 -7.59 -22.64 10.71
C LEU A 248 -7.06 -24.07 10.97
N CYS A 249 -7.94 -25.06 11.16
CA CYS A 249 -7.56 -26.47 11.23
C CYS A 249 -7.73 -27.22 9.90
N GLY A 250 -8.04 -26.53 8.81
CA GLY A 250 -8.17 -27.09 7.47
C GLY A 250 -9.53 -27.70 7.16
N LYS A 251 -10.52 -27.58 8.05
CA LYS A 251 -11.89 -28.03 7.77
C LYS A 251 -12.59 -27.04 6.84
N LEU A 252 -13.16 -27.53 5.72
CA LEU A 252 -13.97 -26.74 4.81
C LEU A 252 -15.21 -26.20 5.54
N VAL A 253 -15.36 -24.88 5.54
CA VAL A 253 -16.52 -24.18 6.09
C VAL A 253 -17.55 -23.96 4.98
N SER A 254 -17.14 -23.38 3.85
CA SER A 254 -18.00 -23.17 2.70
C SER A 254 -17.21 -22.98 1.39
N ILE A 255 -17.88 -23.17 0.26
CA ILE A 255 -17.39 -22.74 -1.06
C ILE A 255 -18.00 -21.36 -1.30
N VAL A 256 -17.16 -20.33 -1.33
CA VAL A 256 -17.60 -18.92 -1.44
C VAL A 256 -17.97 -18.60 -2.88
N HIS A 257 -17.17 -19.08 -3.83
CA HIS A 257 -17.40 -18.93 -5.25
C HIS A 257 -16.79 -20.11 -6.00
N GLU A 258 -17.45 -20.56 -7.07
CA GLU A 258 -16.96 -21.59 -7.97
C GLU A 258 -17.34 -21.21 -9.40
N ASP A 259 -16.35 -21.29 -10.29
CA ASP A 259 -16.47 -21.02 -11.71
C ASP A 259 -15.52 -21.91 -12.51
N GLU A 260 -16.08 -22.70 -13.41
CA GLU A 260 -15.35 -23.61 -14.29
C GLU A 260 -14.58 -22.86 -15.40
N SER A 261 -14.88 -21.58 -15.64
CA SER A 261 -14.26 -20.77 -16.71
C SER A 261 -12.87 -20.20 -16.37
N GLY A 262 -12.44 -20.31 -15.10
CA GLY A 262 -11.04 -20.19 -14.67
C GLY A 262 -10.59 -18.85 -14.06
N GLY A 263 -9.44 -18.91 -13.38
CA GLY A 263 -8.58 -17.79 -12.96
C GLY A 263 -9.11 -16.89 -11.83
N LEU A 264 -9.26 -17.43 -10.61
CA LEU A 264 -9.55 -16.66 -9.39
C LEU A 264 -8.28 -16.41 -8.58
N ALA A 265 -7.99 -15.14 -8.29
CA ALA A 265 -6.99 -14.74 -7.31
C ALA A 265 -7.68 -14.07 -6.11
N CYS A 266 -7.26 -14.44 -4.89
CA CYS A 266 -7.60 -13.72 -3.68
C CYS A 266 -6.34 -13.14 -3.02
N TYR A 267 -6.43 -11.93 -2.49
CA TYR A 267 -5.38 -11.34 -1.68
C TYR A 267 -5.99 -10.53 -0.52
N ASN A 268 -5.23 -10.43 0.57
CA ASN A 268 -5.59 -9.65 1.75
C ASN A 268 -4.81 -8.34 1.77
N ASN A 269 -5.51 -7.21 1.92
CA ASN A 269 -4.89 -5.91 2.16
C ASN A 269 -5.61 -5.21 3.31
N VAL A 270 -4.93 -5.09 4.46
CA VAL A 270 -5.43 -4.40 5.67
C VAL A 270 -6.86 -4.84 6.06
N GLY A 271 -7.11 -6.16 6.06
CA GLY A 271 -8.39 -6.72 6.48
C GLY A 271 -9.49 -6.74 5.40
N LEU A 272 -9.19 -6.29 4.18
CA LEU A 272 -10.05 -6.44 3.01
C LEU A 272 -9.60 -7.63 2.16
N ILE A 273 -10.55 -8.47 1.76
CA ILE A 273 -10.33 -9.56 0.81
C ILE A 273 -10.74 -9.07 -0.58
N PHE A 274 -9.78 -9.06 -1.51
CA PHE A 274 -10.05 -8.75 -2.91
C PHE A 274 -10.09 -10.04 -3.72
N ILE A 275 -11.09 -10.17 -4.59
CA ILE A 275 -11.24 -11.31 -5.50
C ILE A 275 -11.22 -10.78 -6.92
N ASN A 276 -10.28 -11.25 -7.73
CA ASN A 276 -10.18 -10.86 -9.13
C ASN A 276 -10.43 -12.07 -10.04
N LYS A 277 -11.50 -11.96 -10.83
CA LYS A 277 -11.93 -12.89 -11.87
C LYS A 277 -11.33 -12.38 -13.17
N ASN A 278 -10.40 -13.13 -13.78
CA ASN A 278 -9.49 -12.78 -14.89
C ASN A 278 -8.03 -12.52 -14.49
N CYS A 279 -7.63 -12.87 -13.27
CA CYS A 279 -6.22 -12.82 -12.91
C CYS A 279 -5.47 -14.04 -13.47
N ILE A 280 -5.14 -14.01 -14.76
CA ILE A 280 -4.00 -14.76 -15.30
C ILE A 280 -2.76 -14.11 -14.68
N MET A 281 -2.38 -14.52 -13.46
CA MET A 281 -1.18 -14.12 -12.71
C MET A 281 -0.50 -12.80 -13.15
N LYS A 282 -1.26 -11.71 -13.15
CA LYS A 282 -0.72 -10.35 -13.19
C LYS A 282 -0.97 -9.76 -11.81
N ASN A 283 -0.24 -10.30 -10.83
CA ASN A 283 -0.21 -9.78 -9.47
C ASN A 283 0.11 -8.28 -9.55
N CYS A 284 -0.75 -7.47 -8.94
CA CYS A 284 -0.62 -6.03 -8.72
C CYS A 284 0.05 -5.21 -9.83
N LYS A 285 -0.74 -4.35 -10.47
CA LYS A 285 -0.33 -3.26 -11.38
C LYS A 285 0.58 -2.17 -10.73
N LEU A 286 1.22 -2.51 -9.62
CA LEU A 286 2.25 -1.76 -8.90
C LEU A 286 3.63 -2.42 -8.99
N ILE A 287 3.71 -3.59 -9.63
CA ILE A 287 4.93 -4.30 -9.92
C ILE A 287 4.96 -4.48 -11.43
N GLU A 288 5.64 -3.57 -12.13
CA GLU A 288 5.85 -3.67 -13.58
C GLU A 288 6.54 -5.00 -13.95
N GLU A 289 6.38 -5.39 -15.23
CA GLU A 289 6.73 -6.67 -15.88
C GLU A 289 8.20 -7.14 -15.72
N ASP A 290 9.04 -6.41 -14.98
CA ASP A 290 10.46 -6.67 -14.75
C ASP A 290 10.78 -7.65 -13.60
N ILE A 291 9.83 -7.99 -12.72
CA ILE A 291 10.12 -8.90 -11.57
C ILE A 291 10.17 -10.37 -11.96
N TYR A 292 9.58 -10.77 -13.09
CA TYR A 292 9.45 -12.18 -13.46
C TYR A 292 10.79 -12.91 -13.74
N ASN A 293 11.94 -12.23 -13.67
CA ASN A 293 13.28 -12.86 -13.74
C ASN A 293 14.39 -12.06 -13.01
N SER A 294 14.09 -11.27 -11.98
CA SER A 294 15.10 -10.39 -11.36
C SER A 294 15.79 -11.03 -10.14
N LYS A 295 17.13 -10.93 -10.07
CA LYS A 295 17.93 -11.23 -8.85
C LYS A 295 17.68 -10.24 -7.69
N LYS A 296 16.74 -9.31 -7.89
CA LYS A 296 16.61 -8.06 -7.15
C LYS A 296 15.14 -7.82 -6.85
N LEU A 297 14.84 -7.49 -5.60
CA LEU A 297 13.54 -6.98 -5.20
C LEU A 297 13.46 -5.51 -5.65
N ASN A 298 12.52 -5.21 -6.54
CA ASN A 298 12.23 -3.83 -6.94
C ASN A 298 11.24 -3.25 -5.92
N VAL A 299 11.71 -2.30 -5.11
CA VAL A 299 10.84 -1.55 -4.21
C VAL A 299 10.53 -0.22 -4.88
N PHE A 300 9.26 -0.04 -5.26
CA PHE A 300 8.76 1.23 -5.77
C PHE A 300 8.32 2.07 -4.58
N GLN A 301 9.09 3.10 -4.27
CA GLN A 301 8.73 4.04 -3.23
C GLN A 301 7.86 5.13 -3.84
N TYR A 302 6.64 5.26 -3.33
CA TYR A 302 5.79 6.41 -3.60
C TYR A 302 6.34 7.63 -2.87
N ASN A 303 6.42 8.75 -3.58
CA ASN A 303 6.41 10.05 -2.92
C ASN A 303 4.94 10.48 -2.79
N THR A 304 4.48 10.70 -1.58
CA THR A 304 3.39 11.65 -1.29
C THR A 304 3.98 13.03 -1.13
#